data_AF-D5EVJ9-F1
#
_entry.id   AF-D5EVJ9-F1
#
_cell.length_a   1.000
_cell.length_b   1.000
_cell.length_c   1.000
_cell.angle_alpha   90.00
_cell.angle_beta   90.00
_cell.angle_gamma   90.00
#
_symmetry.space_group_name_H-M   'P 1'
#
loop_
_entity.id
_entity.type
_entity.pdbx_description
1 polymer ?
#
loop_
_entity_poly.entity_id
_entity_poly.type
_entity_poly.pdbx_seq_one_letter_code
_entity_poly.pdbx_strand_id
1 'polypeptide(L)'
;MGTDGHGITTLVAFNGCPLRCRYCLNPECLNTSKKVRRLLPEEVMDELRKDEMFYLATKGGVTFGGGEPLLNSQYIKDILELGARS
;
A
#
# COMPACT_ATOMS: atom_id res chain seq x y z
N MET A 1 5.42 8.56 -17.59
CA MET A 1 4.25 9.00 -16.81
C MET A 1 3.91 7.85 -15.88
N GLY A 2 4.14 8.00 -14.57
CA GLY A 2 3.88 6.94 -13.58
C GLY A 2 3.19 7.58 -12.38
N THR A 3 2.02 7.06 -12.02
CA THR A 3 1.24 7.51 -10.85
C THR A 3 1.72 6.85 -9.56
N ASP A 4 2.26 5.64 -9.65
CA ASP A 4 2.52 4.75 -8.52
C ASP A 4 3.98 4.32 -8.41
N GLY A 5 4.90 5.26 -8.65
CA GLY A 5 6.34 5.03 -8.57
C GLY A 5 6.99 4.65 -9.91
N HIS A 6 8.27 4.25 -9.83
CA HIS A 6 9.05 3.77 -10.97
C HIS A 6 9.05 2.25 -10.98
N GLY A 7 9.13 1.63 -12.18
CA GLY A 7 9.10 0.18 -12.32
C GLY A 7 7.72 -0.44 -12.04
N ILE A 8 7.70 -1.76 -11.82
CA ILE A 8 6.51 -2.48 -11.35
C ILE A 8 6.42 -2.32 -9.84
N THR A 9 5.30 -1.79 -9.36
CA THR A 9 5.04 -1.64 -7.93
C THR A 9 3.82 -2.42 -7.51
N THR A 10 3.88 -2.97 -6.29
CA THR A 10 2.70 -3.56 -5.65
C THR A 10 2.03 -2.50 -4.79
N LEU A 11 0.75 -2.24 -5.07
CA LEU A 11 -0.05 -1.28 -4.31
C LEU A 11 -0.60 -1.93 -3.04
N VAL A 12 -0.11 -1.50 -1.87
CA VAL A 12 -0.73 -1.78 -0.58
C VAL A 12 -1.82 -0.72 -0.33
N ALA A 13 -3.07 -1.11 -0.56
CA ALA A 13 -4.21 -0.21 -0.49
C ALA A 13 -4.79 -0.09 0.92
N PHE A 14 -4.98 1.15 1.38
CA PHE A 14 -5.59 1.48 2.66
C PHE A 14 -7.06 1.90 2.49
N ASN A 15 -7.83 1.72 3.56
CA ASN A 15 -9.19 2.19 3.67
C ASN A 15 -9.30 3.29 4.73
N GLY A 16 -10.11 4.30 4.46
CA GLY A 16 -10.20 5.53 5.23
C GLY A 16 -9.38 6.66 4.60
N CYS A 17 -10.01 7.82 4.40
CA CYS A 17 -9.36 9.07 4.02
C CYS A 17 -10.12 10.24 4.65
N PRO A 18 -9.44 11.23 5.25
CA PRO A 18 -10.10 12.37 5.89
C PRO A 18 -10.62 13.37 4.85
N LEU A 19 -10.14 13.30 3.61
CA LEU A 19 -10.52 14.21 2.54
C LEU A 19 -11.81 13.76 1.85
N ARG A 20 -12.41 14.71 1.10
CA ARG A 20 -13.63 14.52 0.30
C ARG A 20 -13.44 15.15 -1.08
N CYS A 21 -12.39 14.70 -1.79
CA CYS A 21 -12.02 15.23 -3.09
C CYS A 21 -13.20 15.11 -4.08
N ARG A 22 -13.47 16.17 -4.86
CA ARG A 22 -14.53 16.17 -5.89
C ARG A 22 -14.36 15.07 -6.93
N TYR A 23 -13.11 14.70 -7.21
CA TYR A 23 -12.72 13.69 -8.20
C TYR A 23 -11.88 12.59 -7.54
N CYS A 24 -12.32 12.09 -6.38
CA CYS A 24 -11.65 10.97 -5.72
C CYS A 24 -11.69 9.73 -6.65
N LEU A 25 -10.53 9.14 -6.90
CA LEU A 25 -10.42 7.93 -7.72
C LEU A 25 -10.91 6.67 -6.99
N ASN A 26 -10.81 6.68 -5.65
CA ASN A 26 -11.17 5.55 -4.78
C ASN A 26 -12.27 5.96 -3.76
N PRO A 27 -13.47 6.38 -4.19
CA PRO A 27 -14.54 6.82 -3.28
C PRO A 27 -14.99 5.71 -2.31
N GLU A 28 -14.78 4.45 -2.66
CA GLU A 28 -15.00 3.29 -1.79
C GLU A 28 -14.13 3.31 -0.53
N CYS A 29 -12.93 3.89 -0.61
CA CYS A 29 -12.04 4.04 0.54
C CYS A 29 -12.55 5.07 1.56
N LEU A 30 -13.53 5.91 1.19
CA LEU A 30 -14.11 6.92 2.10
C LEU A 30 -15.07 6.29 3.12
N ASN A 31 -15.58 5.09 2.83
CA ASN A 31 -16.56 4.42 3.67
C ASN A 31 -15.92 3.31 4.52
N THR A 32 -15.67 3.62 5.80
CA THR A 32 -15.08 2.70 6.78
C THR A 32 -16.04 1.61 7.28
N SER A 33 -17.33 1.64 6.91
CA SER A 33 -18.30 0.60 7.27
C SER A 33 -18.16 -0.67 6.42
N LYS A 34 -17.40 -0.64 5.32
CA LYS A 34 -17.13 -1.83 4.50
C LYS A 34 -16.25 -2.82 5.27
N LYS A 35 -16.53 -4.11 5.11
CA LYS A 35 -15.64 -5.19 5.57
C LYS A 35 -14.33 -5.12 4.78
N VAL A 36 -13.30 -4.59 5.41
CA VAL A 36 -11.93 -4.63 4.90
C VAL A 36 -11.19 -5.79 5.52
N ARG A 37 -10.37 -6.47 4.68
CA ARG A 37 -9.44 -7.48 5.17
C ARG A 37 -8.36 -6.76 5.99
N ARG A 38 -8.26 -7.11 7.26
CA ARG A 38 -7.17 -6.64 8.13
C ARG A 38 -6.05 -7.65 8.03
N LEU A 39 -4.86 -7.16 7.71
CA LEU A 39 -3.65 -7.96 7.61
C LEU A 39 -2.67 -7.45 8.64
N LEU A 40 -1.86 -8.34 9.18
CA LEU A 40 -0.69 -8.00 9.96
C LEU A 40 0.47 -7.60 9.02
N PRO A 41 1.44 -6.80 9.49
CA PRO A 41 2.59 -6.40 8.67
C PRO A 41 3.33 -7.59 8.03
N GLU A 42 3.48 -8.70 8.77
CA GLU A 42 4.09 -9.93 8.29
C GLU A 42 3.31 -10.58 7.15
N GLU A 43 1.98 -10.61 7.21
CA GLU A 43 1.14 -11.16 6.15
C GLU A 43 1.24 -10.32 4.87
N VAL A 44 1.32 -9.00 5.02
CA VAL A 44 1.57 -8.12 3.86
C VAL A 44 2.95 -8.38 3.28
N MET A 45 3.97 -8.54 4.13
CA MET A 45 5.33 -8.82 3.66
C MET A 45 5.42 -10.14 2.90
N ASP A 46 4.71 -11.18 3.36
CA ASP A 46 4.66 -12.47 2.66
C ASP A 46 4.00 -12.37 1.28
N GLU A 47 3.01 -11.48 1.11
CA GLU A 47 2.46 -11.16 -0.21
C GLU A 47 3.45 -10.39 -1.08
N LEU A 48 4.12 -9.36 -0.52
CA LEU A 48 5.07 -8.52 -1.26
C LEU A 48 6.30 -9.30 -1.76
N ARG A 49 6.77 -10.30 -1.01
CA ARG A 49 7.91 -11.16 -1.41
C ARG A 49 7.65 -11.94 -2.69
N LYS A 50 6.38 -12.21 -3.03
CA LYS A 50 6.03 -12.92 -4.27
C LYS A 50 6.39 -12.12 -5.53
N ASP A 51 6.49 -10.79 -5.40
CA ASP A 51 6.76 -9.88 -6.50
C ASP A 51 8.23 -9.43 -6.58
N GLU A 52 9.11 -9.96 -5.72
CA GLU A 52 10.52 -9.55 -5.59
C GLU A 52 11.27 -9.56 -6.92
N MET A 53 11.08 -10.60 -7.74
CA MET A 53 11.74 -10.70 -9.04
C MET A 53 11.36 -9.54 -9.99
N PHE A 54 10.13 -9.03 -9.89
CA PHE A 54 9.69 -7.89 -10.69
C PHE A 54 10.29 -6.58 -10.19
N TYR A 55 10.38 -6.42 -8.87
CA TYR A 55 11.03 -5.25 -8.27
C TYR A 55 12.48 -5.13 -8.71
N LEU A 56 13.23 -6.25 -8.65
CA LEU A 56 14.64 -6.30 -9.08
C LEU A 56 14.78 -6.03 -10.58
N ALA A 57 13.95 -6.65 -11.41
CA ALA A 57 14.04 -6.51 -12.87
C ALA A 57 13.70 -5.09 -13.37
N THR A 58 12.78 -4.40 -12.68
CA THR A 58 12.24 -3.11 -13.15
C THR A 58 12.67 -1.92 -12.32
N LYS A 59 13.46 -2.14 -11.26
CA LYS A 59 13.76 -1.14 -10.21
C LYS A 59 12.47 -0.59 -9.60
N GLY A 60 11.54 -1.50 -9.38
CA GLY A 60 10.22 -1.29 -8.80
C GLY A 60 10.21 -1.37 -7.27
N GLY A 61 9.06 -1.72 -6.71
CA GLY A 61 8.95 -1.90 -5.26
C GLY A 61 7.51 -1.82 -4.75
N VAL A 62 7.32 -1.10 -3.65
CA VAL A 62 6.03 -1.03 -2.96
C VAL A 62 5.51 0.39 -2.97
N THR A 63 4.23 0.54 -3.28
CA THR A 63 3.51 1.81 -3.19
C THR A 63 2.39 1.68 -2.16
N PHE A 64 2.31 2.61 -1.22
CA PHE A 64 1.22 2.68 -0.25
C PHE A 64 0.19 3.71 -0.71
N GLY A 65 -1.07 3.32 -0.89
CA GLY A 65 -2.09 4.19 -1.48
C GLY A 65 -3.53 3.77 -1.15
N GLY A 66 -4.46 4.02 -2.08
CA GLY A 66 -5.90 3.77 -1.86
C GLY A 66 -6.60 4.96 -1.21
N GLY A 67 -6.81 4.89 0.11
CA GLY A 67 -7.31 5.98 0.95
C GLY A 67 -6.19 6.98 1.33
N GLU A 68 -6.07 7.27 2.62
CA GLU A 68 -4.94 8.05 3.17
C GLU A 68 -4.02 7.12 3.99
N PRO A 69 -2.89 6.67 3.42
CA PRO A 69 -1.97 5.75 4.07
C PRO A 69 -1.40 6.31 5.40
N LEU A 70 -1.17 7.62 5.48
CA LEU A 70 -0.52 8.22 6.66
C LEU A 70 -1.40 8.23 7.92
N LEU A 71 -2.71 7.93 7.80
CA LEU A 71 -3.53 7.61 8.97
C LEU A 71 -3.04 6.36 9.73
N ASN A 72 -2.24 5.51 9.07
CA ASN A 72 -1.67 4.27 9.62
C ASN A 72 -0.14 4.25 9.47
N SER A 73 0.53 5.38 9.71
CA SER A 73 1.98 5.53 9.51
C SER A 73 2.84 4.52 10.27
N GLN A 74 2.45 4.15 11.51
CA GLN A 74 3.16 3.13 12.28
C GLN A 74 3.11 1.75 11.59
N TYR A 75 1.96 1.37 11.03
CA TYR A 75 1.80 0.12 10.30
C TYR A 75 2.71 0.06 9.06
N ILE A 76 2.83 1.20 8.34
CA ILE A 76 3.77 1.31 7.20
C ILE A 76 5.21 1.15 7.69
N LYS A 77 5.57 1.78 8.81
CA LYS A 77 6.91 1.65 9.41
C LYS A 77 7.22 0.19 9.75
N ASP A 78 6.28 -0.53 10.35
CA ASP A 78 6.47 -1.95 10.71
C ASP A 78 6.74 -2.81 9.46
N ILE A 79 6.02 -2.58 8.36
CA ILE A 79 6.27 -3.24 7.05
C ILE A 79 7.67 -2.91 6.53
N LEU A 80 8.08 -1.64 6.56
CA LEU A 80 9.40 -1.22 6.08
C LEU A 80 10.54 -1.83 6.90
N GLU A 81 10.38 -1.94 8.21
CA GLU A 81 11.35 -2.59 9.10
C GLU A 81 11.47 -4.09 8.84
N LEU A 82 10.39 -4.77 8.48
CA LEU A 82 10.41 -6.17 8.05
C LEU A 82 11.16 -6.34 6.72
N GLY A 83 10.92 -5.45 5.75
CA GLY A 83 11.59 -5.47 4.46
C GLY A 83 13.10 -5.22 4.56
N ALA A 84 13.53 -4.29 5.41
CA ALA A 84 14.94 -3.92 5.58
C ALA A 84 15.81 -5.01 6.25
N ARG A 85 15.19 -6.04 6.85
CA ARG A 85 15.87 -7.18 7.49
C ARG A 85 16.07 -8.38 6.56
N SER A 86 15.56 -8.29 5.33
CA SER A 86 15.61 -9.34 4.31
C SER A 86 16.77 -9.06 3.35
#